data_AF-A0A0E9WH96-F1
#
_entry.id   AF-A0A0E9WH96-F1
#
_cell.length_a   1.000
_cell.length_b   1.000
_cell.length_c   1.000
_cell.angle_alpha   90.00
_cell.angle_beta   90.00
_cell.angle_gamma   90.00
#
_symmetry.space_group_name_H-M   'P 1'
#
loop_
_entity.id
_entity.type
_entity.pdbx_description
1 polymer ?
#
loop_
_entity_poly.entity_id
_entity_poly.type
_entity_poly.pdbx_seq_one_letter_code
_entity_poly.pdbx_strand_id
1 'polypeptide(L)'
;MQDLEKKRLEQEKLLAEENKKLREKLQQLQVTQEAPTSHTREIEIQTDAVPEGELVHSTMVGTSMSVPNGQGATDDVDSQKRNGESPFAFDGIREKVPASRLYEIGLLSKKEYDKLKKGKTTVQDLSQTDKLKTYLKGKNCIGGVLLDPNNKMSIYQAMKEKKLTPGSAVVLLEAQAASGYVIEPSKE
;
A
#
# COMPACT_ATOMS: atom_id res chain seq x y z
N MET A 1 13.53 -49.47 14.83
CA MET A 1 12.78 -48.45 15.61
C MET A 1 13.74 -47.47 16.28
N GLN A 2 14.79 -47.95 16.96
CA GLN A 2 15.81 -47.11 17.63
C GLN A 2 16.59 -46.16 16.69
N ASP A 3 16.88 -46.57 15.44
CA ASP A 3 17.61 -45.70 14.50
C ASP A 3 16.81 -44.46 14.07
N LEU A 4 15.49 -44.58 14.02
CA LEU A 4 14.60 -43.47 13.65
C LEU A 4 14.52 -42.44 14.79
N GLU A 5 14.48 -42.91 16.04
CA GLU A 5 14.55 -42.05 17.22
C GLU A 5 15.88 -41.33 17.34
N LYS A 6 16.99 -42.03 17.05
CA LYS A 6 18.33 -41.42 17.03
C LYS A 6 18.43 -40.32 15.98
N LYS A 7 17.90 -40.55 14.78
CA LYS A 7 17.85 -39.56 13.70
C LYS A 7 16.98 -38.35 14.04
N ARG A 8 15.86 -38.57 14.73
CA ARG A 8 14.99 -37.48 15.22
C ARG A 8 15.70 -36.62 16.26
N LEU A 9 16.39 -37.25 17.21
CA LEU A 9 17.13 -36.55 18.26
C LEU A 9 18.31 -35.75 17.71
N GLU A 10 19.00 -36.28 16.71
CA GLU A 10 20.11 -35.59 16.03
C GLU A 10 19.60 -34.37 15.24
N GLN A 11 18.47 -34.51 14.54
CA GLN A 11 17.84 -33.40 13.84
C GLN A 11 17.35 -32.31 14.80
N GLU A 12 16.75 -32.70 15.93
CA GLU A 12 16.29 -31.79 16.99
C GLU A 12 17.47 -31.01 17.61
N LYS A 13 18.62 -31.68 17.80
CA LYS A 13 19.85 -31.04 18.29
C LYS A 13 20.41 -30.04 17.29
N LEU A 14 20.43 -30.39 16.00
CA LEU A 14 20.91 -29.50 14.94
C LEU A 14 20.04 -28.23 14.83
N LEU A 15 18.72 -28.41 14.87
CA LEU A 15 17.73 -27.32 14.89
C LEU A 15 17.90 -26.42 16.11
N ALA A 16 18.19 -26.99 17.28
CA ALA A 16 18.42 -26.22 18.50
C ALA A 16 19.71 -25.37 18.40
N GLU A 17 20.77 -25.93 17.82
CA GLU A 17 22.04 -25.23 17.61
C GLU A 17 21.91 -24.08 16.61
N GLU A 18 21.22 -24.31 15.49
CA GLU A 18 20.96 -23.27 14.49
C GLU A 18 20.11 -22.13 15.08
N ASN A 19 19.05 -22.46 15.83
CA ASN A 19 18.24 -21.46 16.52
C ASN A 19 19.02 -20.66 17.56
N LYS A 20 19.95 -21.29 18.29
CA LYS A 20 20.83 -20.59 19.22
C LYS A 20 21.73 -19.60 18.46
N LYS A 21 22.32 -20.02 17.35
CA LYS A 21 23.19 -19.18 16.51
C LYS A 21 22.43 -18.00 15.91
N LEU A 22 21.17 -18.20 15.50
CA LEU A 22 20.30 -17.14 15.00
C LEU A 22 19.98 -16.11 16.07
N ARG A 23 19.74 -16.52 17.32
CA ARG A 23 19.52 -15.62 18.46
C ARG A 23 20.74 -14.77 18.77
N GLU A 24 21.93 -15.37 18.77
CA GLU A 24 23.20 -14.65 18.98
C GLU A 24 23.46 -13.63 17.85
N LYS A 25 23.17 -14.00 16.59
CA LYS A 25 23.30 -13.10 15.44
C LYS A 25 22.31 -11.92 15.51
N LEU A 26 21.08 -12.16 15.97
CA LEU A 26 20.11 -11.10 16.21
C LEU A 26 20.59 -10.13 17.30
N GLN A 27 21.17 -10.64 18.40
CA GLN A 27 21.77 -9.79 19.43
C GLN A 27 22.94 -8.94 18.90
N GLN A 28 23.83 -9.51 18.08
CA GLN A 28 24.92 -8.73 17.46
C GLN A 28 24.41 -7.60 16.56
N LEU A 29 23.36 -7.87 15.78
CA LEU A 29 22.75 -6.86 14.91
C LEU A 29 22.04 -5.76 15.73
N GLN A 30 21.44 -6.11 16.87
CA GLN A 30 20.84 -5.14 17.80
C GLN A 30 21.89 -4.26 18.49
N VAL A 31 22.99 -4.85 18.97
CA VAL A 31 24.10 -4.11 19.61
C VAL A 31 24.81 -3.19 18.60
N THR A 32 24.83 -3.54 17.31
CA THR A 32 25.41 -2.69 16.26
C THR A 32 24.55 -1.45 15.96
N GLN A 33 23.24 -1.49 16.24
CA GLN A 33 22.35 -0.33 16.13
C GLN A 33 22.38 0.60 17.37
N GLU A 34 22.92 0.14 18.50
CA GLU A 34 23.03 0.93 19.76
C GLU A 34 24.48 1.40 20.05
N ALA A 35 25.22 1.85 19.04
CA ALA A 35 26.44 2.64 19.28
C ALA A 35 26.08 4.12 19.54
N PRO A 36 26.61 4.75 20.61
CA PRO A 36 26.06 5.98 21.18
C PRO A 36 26.47 7.24 20.41
N THR A 37 25.49 8.01 19.92
CA THR A 37 25.65 9.45 19.71
C THR A 37 25.54 10.15 21.07
N SER A 38 26.61 10.18 21.85
CA SER A 38 26.81 11.21 22.87
C SER A 38 28.29 11.33 23.24
N HIS A 39 28.92 12.40 22.79
CA HIS A 39 29.89 13.15 23.60
C HIS A 39 29.70 14.62 23.28
N THR A 40 28.75 15.23 23.99
CA THR A 40 28.73 16.66 24.27
C THR A 40 30.02 16.98 25.02
N ARG A 41 30.94 17.68 24.36
CA ARG A 41 31.96 18.48 25.03
C ARG A 41 31.77 19.92 24.57
N GLU A 42 31.53 20.75 25.57
CA GLU A 42 31.40 22.19 25.51
C GLU A 42 32.63 22.79 24.81
N ILE A 43 32.38 23.57 23.76
CA ILE A 43 33.28 24.65 23.35
C ILE A 43 32.38 25.88 23.29
N GLU A 44 32.51 26.74 24.29
CA GLU A 44 32.02 28.11 24.22
C GLU A 44 32.73 28.82 23.06
N ILE A 45 31.98 29.14 22.00
CA ILE A 45 32.39 30.17 21.05
C ILE A 45 31.24 31.17 20.95
N GLN A 46 31.56 32.39 21.38
CA GLN A 46 30.71 33.57 21.34
C GLN A 46 30.31 33.90 19.88
N THR A 47 29.02 34.19 19.69
CA THR A 47 28.41 35.19 18.78
C THR A 47 29.08 35.48 17.44
N ASP A 48 28.40 35.19 16.31
CA ASP A 48 27.58 36.18 15.60
C ASP A 48 26.91 35.60 14.32
N ALA A 49 25.71 36.11 14.04
CA ALA A 49 25.00 36.20 12.75
C ALA A 49 24.74 34.95 11.85
N VAL A 50 23.45 34.65 11.68
CA VAL A 50 22.79 33.91 10.57
C VAL A 50 22.68 34.89 9.37
N PRO A 51 22.83 34.53 8.06
CA PRO A 51 21.78 33.75 7.37
C PRO A 51 22.12 32.89 6.13
N GLU A 52 21.15 31.99 5.89
CA GLU A 52 20.56 31.51 4.63
C GLU A 52 21.40 31.32 3.35
N GLY A 53 21.28 30.13 2.76
CA GLY A 53 21.24 29.96 1.30
C GLY A 53 22.00 28.77 0.72
N GLU A 54 21.40 28.17 -0.32
CA GLU A 54 21.91 27.16 -1.28
C GLU A 54 22.05 25.70 -0.78
N LEU A 55 21.20 24.78 -1.26
CA LEU A 55 21.33 24.05 -2.54
C LEU A 55 22.66 23.26 -2.53
N VAL A 56 22.70 21.92 -2.46
CA VAL A 56 22.40 20.97 -3.54
C VAL A 56 22.27 19.57 -2.92
N HIS A 57 21.15 18.87 -3.11
CA HIS A 57 21.10 17.42 -2.91
C HIS A 57 21.20 16.73 -4.26
N SER A 58 22.36 16.11 -4.52
CA SER A 58 22.65 15.35 -5.72
C SER A 58 21.66 14.21 -5.93
N THR A 59 21.18 14.14 -7.16
CA THR A 59 20.39 13.05 -7.74
C THR A 59 21.20 11.75 -7.76
N MET A 60 20.62 10.66 -7.27
CA MET A 60 20.96 9.31 -7.72
C MET A 60 19.70 8.67 -8.29
N VAL A 61 19.74 8.43 -9.60
CA VAL A 61 18.72 7.72 -10.38
C VAL A 61 18.73 6.25 -9.95
N GLY A 62 17.63 5.81 -9.33
CA GLY A 62 17.37 4.41 -9.04
C GLY A 62 16.65 3.74 -10.22
N THR A 63 17.29 2.74 -10.79
CA THR A 63 16.78 1.82 -11.82
C THR A 63 15.37 1.31 -11.50
N SER A 64 14.43 1.56 -12.41
CA SER A 64 13.08 0.98 -12.39
C SER A 64 13.15 -0.51 -12.72
N MET A 65 12.90 -1.37 -11.72
CA MET A 65 12.51 -2.76 -11.96
C MET A 65 10.99 -2.85 -11.81
N SER A 66 10.29 -2.83 -12.95
CA SER A 66 8.85 -3.04 -13.03
C SER A 66 8.52 -4.53 -12.87
N VAL A 67 7.87 -4.89 -11.76
CA VAL A 67 7.12 -6.15 -11.61
C VAL A 67 5.63 -5.91 -11.88
N PRO A 68 4.87 -6.90 -12.38
CA PRO A 68 3.56 -6.66 -13.00
C PRO A 68 2.42 -6.45 -11.98
N ASN A 69 2.70 -6.10 -10.73
CA ASN A 69 1.66 -5.95 -9.71
C ASN A 69 1.91 -4.86 -8.66
N GLY A 70 2.61 -3.77 -9.02
CA GLY A 70 2.47 -2.48 -8.33
C GLY A 70 2.83 -2.37 -6.84
N GLN A 71 3.45 -3.38 -6.22
CA GLN A 71 3.91 -3.28 -4.84
C GLN A 71 5.12 -2.32 -4.75
N GLY A 72 4.87 -1.09 -4.30
CA GLY A 72 5.91 -0.19 -3.82
C GLY A 72 6.37 -0.66 -2.46
N ALA A 73 7.64 -1.09 -2.35
CA ALA A 73 8.30 -1.33 -1.08
C ALA A 73 8.71 0.00 -0.46
N THR A 74 7.77 0.72 0.15
CA THR A 74 8.05 1.83 1.06
C THR A 74 6.94 1.88 2.11
N ASP A 75 7.27 1.56 3.37
CA ASP A 75 6.87 2.32 4.58
C ASP A 75 6.77 1.44 5.84
N ASP A 76 7.90 1.32 6.53
CA ASP A 76 8.02 0.86 7.92
C ASP A 76 7.69 1.98 8.95
N VAL A 77 6.61 2.75 8.78
CA VAL A 77 6.30 3.87 9.71
C VAL A 77 4.92 3.87 10.37
N ASP A 78 4.14 2.80 10.26
CA ASP A 78 2.90 2.67 11.05
C ASP A 78 2.75 1.28 11.70
N SER A 79 3.80 0.89 12.43
CA SER A 79 3.81 -0.35 13.22
C SER A 79 3.34 -0.09 14.65
N GLN A 80 2.04 -0.28 14.91
CA GLN A 80 1.59 -0.90 16.17
C GLN A 80 0.09 -1.33 16.14
N LYS A 81 -0.23 -2.41 15.42
CA LYS A 81 -0.95 -3.60 15.93
C LYS A 81 -0.96 -4.72 14.90
N ARG A 82 -1.07 -5.94 15.43
CA ARG A 82 -0.98 -7.25 14.77
C ARG A 82 -1.82 -7.25 13.48
N ASN A 83 -1.18 -7.54 12.34
CA ASN A 83 -1.72 -7.84 10.99
C ASN A 83 -1.26 -6.92 9.85
N GLY A 84 -0.44 -5.89 10.10
CA GLY A 84 0.17 -5.09 9.02
C GLY A 84 -0.80 -4.15 8.28
N GLU A 85 -2.05 -4.05 8.71
CA GLU A 85 -3.01 -3.07 8.21
C GLU A 85 -3.01 -1.83 9.12
N SER A 86 -2.69 -0.66 8.56
CA SER A 86 -2.75 0.61 9.29
C SER A 86 -4.19 0.87 9.78
N PRO A 87 -4.41 1.35 11.02
CA PRO A 87 -5.75 1.63 11.54
C PRO A 87 -6.53 2.68 10.74
N PHE A 88 -5.83 3.49 9.94
CA PHE A 88 -6.39 4.53 9.09
C PHE A 88 -6.26 4.20 7.60
N ALA A 89 -6.70 3.00 7.19
CA ALA A 89 -6.63 2.58 5.80
C ALA A 89 -7.98 2.75 5.07
N PHE A 90 -7.93 3.32 3.87
CA PHE A 90 -9.05 3.53 2.95
C PHE A 90 -9.16 2.36 1.97
N ASP A 91 -10.36 2.03 1.49
CA ASP A 91 -10.48 0.97 0.48
C ASP A 91 -10.05 1.50 -0.91
N GLY A 92 -8.98 0.95 -1.48
CA GLY A 92 -8.55 1.21 -2.87
C GLY A 92 -9.17 0.24 -3.88
N ILE A 93 -8.61 0.18 -5.09
CA ILE A 93 -9.13 -0.67 -6.18
C ILE A 93 -8.88 -2.17 -5.92
N ARG A 94 -7.72 -2.50 -5.32
CA ARG A 94 -7.28 -3.88 -5.06
C ARG A 94 -6.96 -4.12 -3.59
N GLU A 95 -6.33 -3.14 -2.97
CA GLU A 95 -5.88 -3.19 -1.59
C GLU A 95 -6.30 -1.94 -0.83
N LYS A 96 -6.16 -1.98 0.49
CA LYS A 96 -6.36 -0.80 1.32
C LYS A 96 -5.19 0.17 1.13
N VAL A 97 -5.49 1.46 1.10
CA VAL A 97 -4.52 2.55 0.96
C VAL A 97 -4.39 3.26 2.29
N PRO A 98 -3.19 3.30 2.92
CA PRO A 98 -3.00 3.94 4.21
C PRO A 98 -3.18 5.46 4.09
N ALA A 99 -3.68 6.09 5.16
CA ALA A 99 -3.86 7.55 5.21
C ALA A 99 -2.54 8.32 5.05
N SER A 100 -1.40 7.75 5.49
CA SER A 100 -0.06 8.34 5.30
C SER A 100 0.21 8.55 3.82
N ARG A 101 -0.01 7.51 3.01
CA ARG A 101 0.19 7.56 1.57
C ARG A 101 -0.67 8.64 0.91
N LEU A 102 -1.95 8.73 1.29
CA LEU A 102 -2.85 9.76 0.78
C LEU A 102 -2.42 11.18 1.17
N TYR A 103 -1.81 11.34 2.35
CA TYR A 103 -1.26 12.62 2.78
C TYR A 103 0.01 12.99 2.00
N GLU A 104 0.94 12.05 1.82
CA GLU A 104 2.19 12.25 1.06
C GLU A 104 1.94 12.71 -0.37
N ILE A 105 0.94 12.13 -1.04
CA ILE A 105 0.58 12.49 -2.42
C ILE A 105 -0.38 13.69 -2.48
N GLY A 106 -0.69 14.34 -1.36
CA GLY A 106 -1.52 15.54 -1.29
C GLY A 106 -3.01 15.32 -1.52
N LEU A 107 -3.49 14.07 -1.47
CA LEU A 107 -4.92 13.77 -1.53
C LEU A 107 -5.61 14.11 -0.21
N LEU A 108 -4.96 13.85 0.92
CA LEU A 108 -5.34 14.38 2.22
C LEU A 108 -4.52 15.63 2.54
N SER A 109 -5.17 16.70 2.99
CA SER A 109 -4.49 17.83 3.58
C SER A 109 -3.97 17.48 4.99
N LYS A 110 -2.96 18.24 5.46
CA LYS A 110 -2.46 18.10 6.84
C LYS A 110 -3.59 18.21 7.88
N LYS A 111 -4.54 19.11 7.65
CA LYS A 111 -5.70 19.30 8.54
C LYS A 111 -6.60 18.08 8.59
N GLU A 112 -6.88 17.44 7.45
CA GLU A 112 -7.72 16.23 7.39
C GLU A 112 -7.01 15.04 8.02
N TYR A 113 -5.73 14.85 7.69
CA TYR A 113 -4.89 13.79 8.26
C TYR A 113 -4.77 13.90 9.78
N ASP A 114 -4.54 15.11 10.31
CA ASP A 114 -4.48 15.37 11.75
C ASP A 114 -5.83 15.14 12.44
N LYS A 115 -6.95 15.54 11.80
CA LYS A 115 -8.29 15.27 12.33
C LYS A 115 -8.57 13.78 12.40
N LEU A 116 -8.15 13.01 11.38
CA LEU A 116 -8.29 11.56 11.33
C LEU A 116 -7.52 10.89 12.47
N LYS A 117 -6.24 11.27 12.66
CA LYS A 117 -5.41 10.77 13.77
C LYS A 117 -5.96 11.11 15.16
N LYS A 118 -6.59 12.28 15.31
CA LYS A 118 -7.20 12.73 16.57
C LYS A 118 -8.63 12.19 16.78
N GLY A 119 -9.15 11.34 15.88
CA GLY A 119 -10.49 10.77 15.96
C GLY A 119 -11.62 11.79 15.77
N LYS A 120 -11.34 12.96 15.18
CA LYS A 120 -12.34 14.03 14.92
C LYS A 120 -13.12 13.82 13.61
N THR A 121 -12.67 12.90 12.77
CA THR A 121 -13.33 12.46 11.54
C THR A 121 -12.99 10.99 11.32
N THR A 122 -13.77 10.30 10.50
CA THR A 122 -13.57 8.89 10.21
C THR A 122 -13.07 8.66 8.78
N VAL A 123 -12.48 7.49 8.55
CA VAL A 123 -12.13 7.02 7.19
C VAL A 123 -13.37 7.01 6.30
N GLN A 124 -14.52 6.61 6.85
CA GLN A 124 -15.77 6.56 6.11
C GLN A 124 -16.20 7.96 5.64
N ASP A 125 -16.20 8.96 6.51
CA ASP A 125 -16.58 10.34 6.15
C ASP A 125 -15.68 10.90 5.04
N LEU A 126 -14.36 10.73 5.20
CA LEU A 126 -13.39 11.20 4.22
C LEU A 126 -13.51 10.44 2.89
N SER A 127 -13.75 9.13 2.93
CA SER A 127 -13.89 8.29 1.73
C SER A 127 -15.08 8.70 0.83
N GLN A 128 -16.13 9.31 1.41
CA GLN A 128 -17.29 9.78 0.66
C GLN A 128 -17.07 11.13 -0.03
N THR A 129 -15.96 11.82 0.25
CA THR A 129 -15.63 13.06 -0.48
C THR A 129 -15.38 12.76 -1.96
N ASP A 130 -15.94 13.57 -2.86
CA ASP A 130 -15.82 13.36 -4.31
C ASP A 130 -14.37 13.26 -4.78
N LYS A 131 -13.47 14.03 -4.13
CA LYS A 131 -12.02 13.96 -4.34
C LYS A 131 -11.53 12.55 -4.08
N LEU A 132 -11.63 12.06 -2.84
CA LEU A 132 -11.05 10.77 -2.46
C LEU A 132 -11.74 9.60 -3.16
N LYS A 133 -13.07 9.63 -3.31
CA LYS A 133 -13.80 8.61 -4.05
C LYS A 133 -13.29 8.45 -5.47
N THR A 134 -13.09 9.57 -6.19
CA THR A 134 -12.60 9.55 -7.57
C THR A 134 -11.19 8.97 -7.68
N TYR A 135 -10.30 9.29 -6.74
CA TYR A 135 -8.91 8.80 -6.79
C TYR A 135 -8.75 7.36 -6.28
N LEU A 136 -9.56 6.94 -5.31
CA LEU A 136 -9.47 5.59 -4.72
C LEU A 136 -10.22 4.53 -5.53
N LYS A 137 -11.32 4.91 -6.20
CA LYS A 137 -12.21 3.97 -6.91
C LYS A 137 -12.37 4.28 -8.40
N GLY A 138 -11.84 5.41 -8.87
CA GLY A 138 -12.05 5.88 -10.24
C GLY A 138 -13.41 6.56 -10.42
N LYS A 139 -13.70 6.91 -11.69
CA LYS A 139 -15.02 7.37 -12.12
C LYS A 139 -15.82 6.19 -12.68
N ASN A 140 -17.11 6.41 -12.91
CA ASN A 140 -17.96 5.43 -13.57
C ASN A 140 -17.39 5.07 -14.95
N CYS A 141 -17.45 3.79 -15.32
CA CYS A 141 -17.16 3.31 -16.66
C CYS A 141 -18.44 2.82 -17.37
N ILE A 142 -18.33 2.42 -18.63
CA ILE A 142 -19.46 1.86 -19.38
C ILE A 142 -19.73 0.46 -18.82
N GLY A 143 -20.78 0.32 -18.02
CA GLY A 143 -21.11 -0.93 -17.33
C GLY A 143 -21.86 -1.96 -18.17
N GLY A 144 -22.49 -1.54 -19.28
CA GLY A 144 -23.38 -2.40 -20.05
C GLY A 144 -24.07 -1.64 -21.18
N VAL A 145 -25.09 -2.28 -21.75
CA VAL A 145 -25.93 -1.73 -22.80
C VAL A 145 -27.36 -1.57 -22.26
N LEU A 146 -27.99 -0.45 -22.58
CA LEU A 146 -29.41 -0.23 -22.31
C LEU A 146 -30.19 -0.54 -23.60
N LEU A 147 -31.05 -1.55 -23.56
CA LEU A 147 -31.86 -1.95 -24.72
C LEU A 147 -33.17 -1.14 -24.77
N ASP A 148 -33.80 -1.01 -23.62
CA ASP A 148 -34.98 -0.20 -23.35
C ASP A 148 -34.83 0.43 -21.96
N PRO A 149 -35.62 1.46 -21.57
CA PRO A 149 -35.45 2.16 -20.30
C PRO A 149 -35.36 1.27 -19.05
N ASN A 150 -36.01 0.10 -19.07
CA ASN A 150 -36.06 -0.85 -17.96
C ASN A 150 -35.24 -2.13 -18.22
N ASN A 151 -34.49 -2.21 -19.34
CA ASN A 151 -33.78 -3.41 -19.72
C ASN A 151 -32.29 -3.12 -19.94
N LYS A 152 -31.50 -3.36 -18.90
CA LYS A 152 -30.04 -3.26 -18.89
C LYS A 152 -29.43 -4.64 -19.08
N MET A 153 -28.38 -4.72 -19.88
CA MET A 153 -27.68 -5.96 -20.20
C MET A 153 -26.17 -5.76 -20.06
N SER A 154 -25.45 -6.77 -19.54
CA SER A 154 -23.99 -6.70 -19.46
C SER A 154 -23.37 -6.74 -20.85
N ILE A 155 -22.15 -6.22 -20.99
CA ILE A 155 -21.46 -6.16 -22.29
C ILE A 155 -21.27 -7.56 -22.89
N TYR A 156 -20.93 -8.53 -22.04
CA TYR A 156 -20.78 -9.92 -22.44
C TYR A 156 -22.10 -10.55 -22.92
N GLN A 157 -23.20 -10.30 -22.19
CA GLN A 157 -24.53 -10.75 -22.60
C GLN A 157 -24.96 -10.12 -23.93
N ALA A 158 -24.74 -8.81 -24.10
CA ALA A 158 -25.04 -8.10 -25.35
C ALA A 158 -24.27 -8.67 -26.54
N MET A 159 -23.02 -9.08 -26.36
CA MET A 159 -22.25 -9.78 -27.37
C MET A 159 -22.84 -11.17 -27.69
N LYS A 160 -23.16 -11.96 -26.65
CA LYS A 160 -23.70 -13.32 -26.80
C LYS A 160 -25.05 -13.33 -27.54
N GLU A 161 -25.88 -12.32 -27.29
CA GLU A 161 -27.18 -12.12 -27.94
C GLU A 161 -27.10 -11.35 -29.27
N LYS A 162 -25.88 -11.09 -29.77
CA LYS A 162 -25.63 -10.36 -31.03
C LYS A 162 -26.21 -8.95 -31.06
N LYS A 163 -26.41 -8.32 -29.89
CA LYS A 163 -26.76 -6.90 -29.73
C LYS A 163 -25.53 -5.99 -29.85
N LEU A 164 -24.34 -6.54 -29.61
CA LEU A 164 -23.06 -5.87 -29.78
C LEU A 164 -22.10 -6.76 -30.58
N THR A 165 -21.33 -6.18 -31.50
CA THR A 165 -20.32 -6.93 -32.25
C THR A 165 -19.18 -7.40 -31.34
N PRO A 166 -18.57 -8.57 -31.59
CA PRO A 166 -17.45 -9.07 -30.76
C PRO A 166 -16.29 -8.07 -30.62
N GLY A 167 -15.92 -7.36 -31.70
CA GLY A 167 -14.84 -6.37 -31.66
C GLY A 167 -15.08 -5.26 -30.63
N SER A 168 -16.24 -4.60 -30.70
CA SER A 168 -16.62 -3.56 -29.72
C SER A 168 -16.77 -4.12 -28.30
N ALA A 169 -17.29 -5.33 -28.15
CA ALA A 169 -17.46 -5.96 -26.84
C ALA A 169 -16.12 -6.21 -26.14
N VAL A 170 -15.12 -6.72 -26.87
CA VAL A 170 -13.76 -6.96 -26.34
C VAL A 170 -13.16 -5.65 -25.85
N VAL A 171 -13.17 -4.60 -26.67
CA VAL A 171 -12.60 -3.29 -26.30
C VAL A 171 -13.25 -2.74 -25.02
N LEU A 172 -14.57 -2.84 -24.89
CA LEU A 172 -15.26 -2.34 -23.69
C LEU A 172 -14.98 -3.19 -22.44
N LEU A 173 -14.87 -4.51 -22.58
CA LEU A 173 -14.54 -5.41 -21.47
C LEU A 173 -13.09 -5.23 -21.01
N GLU A 174 -12.17 -5.00 -21.94
CA GLU A 174 -10.78 -4.65 -21.63
C GLU A 174 -10.69 -3.30 -20.91
N ALA A 175 -11.45 -2.29 -21.36
CA ALA A 175 -11.51 -0.99 -20.70
C ALA A 175 -12.04 -1.12 -19.26
N GLN A 176 -13.07 -1.95 -19.04
CA GLN A 176 -13.57 -2.29 -17.70
C GLN A 176 -12.49 -2.92 -16.83
N ALA A 177 -11.84 -3.98 -17.32
CA ALA A 177 -10.77 -4.68 -16.61
C ALA A 177 -9.59 -3.74 -16.25
N ALA A 178 -9.20 -2.87 -17.18
CA ALA A 178 -8.15 -1.86 -16.98
C ALA A 178 -8.55 -0.78 -15.95
N SER A 179 -9.83 -0.42 -15.89
CA SER A 179 -10.38 0.51 -14.88
C SER A 179 -10.57 -0.12 -13.50
N GLY A 180 -10.39 -1.44 -13.38
CA GLY A 180 -10.37 -2.16 -12.11
C GLY A 180 -11.50 -3.18 -11.95
N TYR A 181 -12.59 -3.12 -12.71
CA TYR A 181 -13.76 -3.96 -12.46
C TYR A 181 -14.43 -4.39 -13.75
N VAL A 182 -14.79 -5.66 -13.86
CA VAL A 182 -15.79 -6.12 -14.85
C VAL A 182 -17.16 -5.94 -14.22
N ILE A 183 -18.04 -5.21 -14.89
CA ILE A 183 -19.31 -4.75 -14.32
C ILE A 183 -20.46 -5.61 -14.81
N GLU A 184 -21.29 -6.05 -13.86
CA GLU A 184 -22.63 -6.57 -14.12
C GLU A 184 -23.64 -5.48 -13.75
N PRO A 185 -24.39 -4.92 -14.72
CA PRO A 185 -25.40 -3.90 -14.43
C PRO A 185 -26.56 -4.50 -13.63
N SER A 186 -26.97 -3.83 -12.55
CA SER A 186 -28.10 -4.25 -11.75
C SER A 186 -29.42 -4.09 -12.50
N LYS A 187 -30.33 -5.05 -12.31
CA LYS A 187 -31.74 -4.89 -12.65
C LYS A 187 -32.35 -4.01 -11.56
N GLU A 188 -32.86 -2.84 -11.93
CA GLU A 188 -33.70 -2.00 -11.07
C GLU A 188 -35.17 -2.40 -11.22
#